data_AF-A0A7Y9IAJ2-F1
#
_entry.id   AF-A0A7Y9IAJ2-F1
#
_cell.length_a   1.000
_cell.length_b   1.000
_cell.length_c   1.000
_cell.angle_alpha   90.00
_cell.angle_beta   90.00
_cell.angle_gamma   90.00
#
_symmetry.space_group_name_H-M   'P 1'
#
loop_
_entity.id
_entity.type
_entity.pdbx_description
1 polymer ?
#
loop_
_entity_poly.entity_id
_entity_poly.type
_entity_poly.pdbx_seq_one_letter_code
_entity_poly.pdbx_strand_id
1 'polypeptide(L)'
;MHRFPAAVVGALTTLALLFTGALTAGAASPPRSLPPGWLDGFRIGWVPPGAGDLVTDFESEWEEVHFRTRVWESGPAEDGGYRVDLQVVIMRSPTFTDPAAVRAFLINWLERDPDGWATLPYVHPDGPGFGDDDELFWLVEPGVAVRVSGNPESVDTRELRRTARSVRVEQAVRALSGR
;
A
#
# COMPACT_ATOMS: atom_id res chain seq x y z
N MET A 1 19.41 -30.59 -15.66
CA MET A 1 20.17 -30.14 -16.84
C MET A 1 19.16 -29.80 -17.94
N HIS A 2 19.31 -28.61 -18.56
CA HIS A 2 18.55 -28.10 -19.71
C HIS A 2 17.10 -27.69 -19.42
N ARG A 3 16.56 -26.58 -19.94
CA ARG A 3 17.04 -25.47 -20.78
C ARG A 3 15.88 -24.45 -20.79
N PHE A 4 16.18 -23.16 -20.85
CA PHE A 4 15.22 -22.14 -21.31
C PHE A 4 14.66 -22.48 -22.70
N PRO A 5 13.49 -21.93 -23.06
CA PRO A 5 13.32 -21.38 -24.39
C PRO A 5 13.07 -19.87 -24.35
N ALA A 6 13.71 -19.21 -25.31
CA ALA A 6 13.51 -17.82 -25.68
C ALA A 6 12.35 -17.66 -26.66
N ALA A 7 11.74 -16.47 -26.60
CA ALA A 7 11.15 -15.66 -27.67
C ALA A 7 10.01 -16.24 -28.54
N VAL A 8 8.87 -15.52 -28.54
CA VAL A 8 8.06 -15.28 -29.73
C VAL A 8 7.90 -13.77 -29.92
N VAL A 9 8.21 -13.34 -31.15
CA VAL A 9 8.10 -12.00 -31.71
C VAL A 9 6.68 -11.77 -32.23
N GLY A 10 6.17 -10.54 -32.04
CA GLY A 10 5.36 -9.86 -33.07
C GLY A 10 3.85 -9.77 -32.85
N ALA A 11 3.37 -8.55 -32.57
CA ALA A 11 2.34 -7.88 -33.38
C ALA A 11 2.17 -6.43 -32.91
N LEU A 12 2.59 -5.48 -33.75
CA LEU A 12 2.07 -4.10 -33.73
C LEU A 12 0.59 -4.16 -34.10
N THR A 13 -0.29 -3.65 -33.24
CA THR A 13 -1.63 -3.25 -33.64
C THR A 13 -1.92 -1.87 -33.07
N THR A 14 -1.74 -0.87 -33.92
CA THR A 14 -2.17 0.51 -33.70
C THR A 14 -3.70 0.54 -33.81
N LEU A 15 -4.40 0.80 -32.70
CA LEU A 15 -5.82 1.18 -32.75
C LEU A 15 -5.92 2.66 -32.39
N ALA A 16 -5.99 3.49 -33.43
CA ALA A 16 -6.33 4.90 -33.32
C ALA A 16 -7.85 5.03 -33.15
N LEU A 17 -8.31 5.43 -31.97
CA LEU A 17 -9.66 5.94 -31.75
C LEU A 17 -9.60 7.47 -31.71
N LEU A 18 -10.08 8.08 -32.79
CA LEU A 18 -10.34 9.51 -32.88
C LEU A 18 -11.53 9.87 -31.98
N PHE A 19 -11.27 10.48 -30.83
CA PHE A 19 -12.30 11.20 -30.08
C PHE A 19 -12.11 12.71 -30.29
N THR A 20 -12.94 13.26 -31.18
CA THR A 20 -13.12 14.70 -31.30
C THR A 20 -14.10 15.15 -30.22
N GLY A 21 -13.57 15.49 -29.03
CA GLY A 21 -14.33 16.09 -27.94
C GLY A 21 -13.71 17.44 -27.56
N ALA A 22 -14.49 18.51 -27.67
CA ALA A 22 -14.04 19.87 -27.38
C ALA A 22 -13.57 20.00 -25.90
N LEU A 23 -12.29 20.30 -25.71
CA LEU A 23 -11.72 20.64 -24.40
C LEU A 23 -12.18 22.05 -24.03
N THR A 24 -13.24 22.14 -23.22
CA THR A 24 -13.42 23.32 -22.38
C THR A 24 -12.33 23.28 -21.31
N ALA A 25 -11.49 24.31 -21.29
CA ALA A 25 -10.48 24.50 -20.27
C ALA A 25 -11.18 24.69 -18.92
N GLY A 26 -11.37 23.59 -18.20
CA GLY A 26 -11.74 23.62 -16.79
C GLY A 26 -10.60 24.24 -16.01
N ALA A 27 -10.86 25.36 -15.35
CA ALA A 27 -9.91 26.01 -14.45
C ALA A 27 -9.30 24.95 -13.52
N ALA A 28 -7.97 24.87 -13.49
CA ALA A 28 -7.24 24.01 -12.57
C ALA A 28 -7.73 24.33 -11.15
N SER A 29 -8.40 23.36 -10.54
CA SER A 29 -8.72 23.46 -9.12
C SER A 29 -7.40 23.58 -8.35
N PRO A 30 -7.30 24.42 -7.31
CA PRO A 30 -6.13 24.39 -6.42
C PRO A 30 -5.96 22.95 -5.90
N PRO A 31 -4.73 22.51 -5.55
CA PRO A 31 -4.50 21.16 -5.03
C PRO A 31 -5.45 20.94 -3.86
N ARG A 32 -6.45 20.07 -4.06
CA ARG A 32 -7.33 19.67 -2.97
C ARG A 32 -6.48 18.76 -2.12
N SER A 33 -6.18 19.19 -0.89
CA SER A 33 -5.83 18.24 0.17
C SER A 33 -6.90 17.15 0.13
N LEU A 34 -6.57 15.94 -0.33
CA LEU A 34 -7.49 14.82 -0.25
C LEU A 34 -7.78 14.63 1.25
N PRO A 35 -9.05 14.64 1.68
CA PRO A 35 -9.36 14.54 3.10
C PRO A 35 -8.72 13.25 3.64
N PRO A 36 -8.37 13.20 4.94
CA PRO A 36 -8.04 11.95 5.62
C PRO A 36 -9.02 10.86 5.16
N GLY A 37 -8.48 9.84 4.49
CA GLY A 37 -9.30 8.90 3.73
C GLY A 37 -9.51 7.61 4.51
N TRP A 38 -10.69 7.03 4.35
CA TRP A 38 -10.97 5.70 4.88
C TRP A 38 -10.45 4.63 3.92
N LEU A 39 -9.92 3.56 4.48
CA LEU A 39 -9.56 2.33 3.79
C LEU A 39 -9.93 1.17 4.73
N ASP A 40 -10.99 0.44 4.38
CA ASP A 40 -11.39 -0.78 5.08
C ASP A 40 -11.55 -0.65 6.61
N GLY A 41 -12.18 0.43 7.06
CA GLY A 41 -12.39 0.73 8.49
C GLY A 41 -11.18 1.38 9.19
N PHE A 42 -10.12 1.69 8.45
CA PHE A 42 -8.99 2.46 8.93
C PHE A 42 -9.01 3.87 8.35
N ARG A 43 -8.80 4.87 9.22
CA ARG A 43 -8.57 6.25 8.80
C ARG A 43 -7.07 6.43 8.55
N ILE A 44 -6.72 6.99 7.39
CA ILE A 44 -5.36 7.42 7.06
C ILE A 44 -5.27 8.93 7.35
N GLY A 45 -4.69 9.28 8.50
CA GLY A 45 -4.76 10.63 9.06
C GLY A 45 -3.75 11.64 8.52
N TRP A 46 -2.65 11.17 7.93
CA TRP A 46 -1.56 11.99 7.42
C TRP A 46 -0.84 11.28 6.27
N VAL A 47 -0.52 12.03 5.22
CA VAL A 47 0.25 11.59 4.05
C VAL A 47 1.44 12.55 3.88
N PRO A 48 2.65 12.07 3.55
CA PRO A 48 3.82 12.92 3.34
C PRO A 48 3.60 13.85 2.14
N PRO A 49 4.11 15.10 2.19
CA PRO A 49 4.03 16.01 1.05
C PRO A 49 4.85 15.55 -0.17
N GLY A 50 5.80 14.62 0.00
CA GLY A 50 6.57 14.02 -1.09
C GLY A 50 5.88 12.87 -1.81
N ALA A 51 4.74 12.38 -1.31
CA ALA A 51 3.96 11.36 -2.02
C ALA A 51 3.14 12.00 -3.15
N GLY A 52 3.04 11.32 -4.30
CA GLY A 52 2.33 11.84 -5.46
C GLY A 52 0.82 11.99 -5.27
N ASP A 53 0.21 12.82 -6.12
CA ASP A 53 -1.21 13.20 -6.04
C ASP A 53 -2.16 12.18 -6.67
N LEU A 54 -1.64 11.18 -7.40
CA LEU A 54 -2.45 10.13 -8.01
C LEU A 54 -2.72 9.05 -6.97
N VAL A 55 -4.00 8.89 -6.61
CA VAL A 55 -4.42 7.99 -5.54
C VAL A 55 -5.36 6.93 -6.10
N THR A 56 -4.99 5.67 -5.92
CA THR A 56 -5.75 4.52 -6.42
C THR A 56 -6.00 3.51 -5.32
N ASP A 57 -7.24 3.05 -5.22
CA ASP A 57 -7.65 1.96 -4.33
C ASP A 57 -7.91 0.69 -5.14
N PHE A 58 -7.53 -0.46 -4.60
CA PHE A 58 -7.87 -1.75 -5.19
C PHE A 58 -8.03 -2.85 -4.14
N GLU A 59 -8.71 -3.91 -4.58
CA GLU A 59 -8.96 -5.14 -3.84
C GLU A 59 -8.25 -6.30 -4.53
N SER A 60 -7.65 -7.17 -3.73
CA SER A 60 -7.08 -8.42 -4.22
C SER A 60 -7.15 -9.49 -3.15
N GLU A 61 -6.86 -10.72 -3.56
CA GLU A 61 -6.80 -11.88 -2.69
C GLU A 61 -5.61 -12.75 -3.10
N TRP A 62 -4.95 -13.33 -2.10
CA TRP A 62 -3.90 -14.33 -2.30
C TRP A 62 -3.95 -15.32 -1.14
N GLU A 63 -4.08 -16.60 -1.47
CA GLU A 63 -4.43 -17.65 -0.51
C GLU A 63 -5.67 -17.25 0.33
N GLU A 64 -5.61 -17.37 1.66
CA GLU A 64 -6.71 -17.00 2.57
C GLU A 64 -6.60 -15.55 3.08
N VAL A 65 -5.93 -14.68 2.33
CA VAL A 65 -5.69 -13.28 2.72
C VAL A 65 -6.36 -12.33 1.73
N HIS A 66 -7.28 -11.52 2.25
CA HIS A 66 -7.91 -10.42 1.51
C HIS A 66 -7.16 -9.12 1.76
N PHE A 67 -6.96 -8.35 0.70
CA PHE A 67 -6.22 -7.10 0.72
C PHE A 67 -7.11 -5.93 0.32
N ARG A 68 -7.01 -4.84 1.08
CA ARG A 68 -7.50 -3.51 0.70
C ARG A 68 -6.31 -2.58 0.64
N THR A 69 -5.99 -2.11 -0.55
CA THR A 69 -4.77 -1.34 -0.80
C THR A 69 -5.11 0.05 -1.29
N ARG A 70 -4.39 1.06 -0.79
CA ARG A 70 -4.31 2.40 -1.37
C ARG A 70 -2.86 2.70 -1.72
N VAL A 71 -2.64 3.20 -2.93
CA VAL A 71 -1.34 3.70 -3.39
C VAL A 71 -1.41 5.19 -3.69
N TRP A 72 -0.29 5.88 -3.47
CA TRP A 72 -0.01 7.23 -3.96
C TRP A 72 1.13 7.15 -4.96
N GLU A 73 0.92 7.71 -6.14
CA GLU A 73 1.83 7.57 -7.27
C GLU A 73 2.26 8.93 -7.83
N SER A 74 3.54 9.04 -8.16
CA SER A 74 4.10 10.12 -8.96
C SER A 74 4.26 9.66 -10.40
N GLY A 75 3.98 10.57 -11.33
CA GLY A 75 4.21 10.34 -12.75
C GLY A 75 3.18 11.04 -13.65
N PRO A 76 3.25 10.78 -14.96
CA PRO A 76 4.26 9.92 -15.59
C PRO A 76 5.65 10.58 -15.57
N ALA A 77 6.70 9.76 -15.43
CA ALA A 77 8.08 10.16 -15.68
C ALA A 77 8.33 10.32 -17.20
N GLU A 78 9.53 10.75 -17.59
CA GLU A 78 9.88 10.98 -19.01
C GLU A 78 9.70 9.73 -19.90
N ASP A 79 9.84 8.54 -19.32
CA ASP A 79 9.64 7.25 -19.99
C ASP A 79 8.16 6.78 -20.02
N GLY A 80 7.25 7.57 -19.46
CA GLY A 80 5.84 7.24 -19.33
C GLY A 80 5.48 6.37 -18.12
N GLY A 81 6.45 6.01 -17.28
CA GLY A 81 6.26 5.18 -16.10
C GLY A 81 5.65 5.94 -14.91
N TYR A 82 4.96 5.21 -14.04
CA TYR A 82 4.48 5.70 -12.74
C TYR A 82 5.27 5.00 -11.63
N ARG A 83 5.51 5.74 -10.54
CA ARG A 83 6.21 5.25 -9.35
C ARG A 83 5.27 5.31 -8.16
N VAL A 84 5.12 4.20 -7.44
CA VAL A 84 4.45 4.18 -6.14
C VAL A 84 5.36 4.83 -5.10
N ASP A 85 4.93 5.96 -4.54
CA ASP A 85 5.67 6.69 -3.50
C ASP A 85 5.28 6.24 -2.10
N LEU A 86 4.02 5.87 -1.90
CA LEU A 86 3.46 5.40 -0.63
C LEU A 86 2.40 4.35 -0.89
N GLN A 87 2.36 3.33 -0.03
CA GLN A 87 1.34 2.29 -0.04
C GLN A 87 0.85 2.00 1.38
N VAL A 88 -0.46 1.89 1.54
CA VAL A 88 -1.11 1.38 2.75
C VAL A 88 -1.92 0.16 2.37
N VAL A 89 -1.72 -0.95 3.09
CA VAL A 89 -2.42 -2.22 2.86
C VAL A 89 -3.06 -2.69 4.16
N ILE A 90 -4.37 -2.92 4.13
CA ILE A 90 -5.11 -3.60 5.18
C ILE A 90 -5.26 -5.06 4.74
N MET A 91 -4.81 -5.98 5.58
CA MET A 91 -4.83 -7.42 5.32
C MET A 91 -5.72 -8.12 6.33
N ARG A 92 -6.60 -9.00 5.84
CA ARG A 92 -7.50 -9.79 6.69
C ARG A 92 -7.35 -11.27 6.40
N SER A 93 -7.11 -12.05 7.45
CA SER A 93 -7.01 -13.52 7.36
C SER A 93 -7.13 -14.16 8.73
N PRO A 94 -7.89 -15.25 8.90
CA PRO A 94 -7.94 -15.98 10.18
C PRO A 94 -6.57 -16.53 10.62
N THR A 95 -5.60 -16.62 9.71
CA THR A 95 -4.24 -17.10 9.99
C THR A 95 -3.37 -16.09 10.73
N PHE A 96 -3.74 -14.81 10.78
CA PHE A 96 -2.99 -13.77 11.49
C PHE A 96 -3.25 -13.79 13.00
N THR A 97 -2.65 -14.77 13.68
CA THR A 97 -2.83 -14.98 15.14
C THR A 97 -1.94 -14.09 15.99
N ASP A 98 -0.76 -13.74 15.48
CA ASP A 98 0.28 -12.98 16.16
C ASP A 98 1.22 -12.31 15.13
N PRO A 99 2.09 -11.36 15.54
CA PRO A 99 2.99 -10.69 14.62
C PRO A 99 3.96 -11.64 13.89
N ALA A 100 4.31 -12.79 14.47
CA ALA A 100 5.20 -13.75 13.81
C ALA A 100 4.48 -14.46 12.65
N ALA A 101 3.20 -14.81 12.82
CA ALA A 101 2.35 -15.33 11.75
C ALA A 101 2.22 -14.33 10.58
N VAL A 102 2.01 -13.04 10.90
CA VAL A 102 1.99 -11.96 9.88
C VAL A 102 3.34 -11.86 9.15
N ARG A 103 4.46 -11.91 9.88
CA ARG A 103 5.80 -11.86 9.27
C ARG A 103 6.07 -13.07 8.37
N ALA A 104 5.71 -14.27 8.82
CA ALA A 104 5.88 -15.50 8.04
C ALA A 104 5.10 -15.46 6.73
N PHE A 105 3.86 -14.98 6.78
CA PHE A 105 3.04 -14.73 5.59
C PHE A 105 3.71 -13.73 4.63
N LEU A 106 4.13 -12.57 5.13
CA LEU A 106 4.73 -11.51 4.31
C LEU A 106 6.06 -11.93 3.69
N ILE A 107 6.88 -12.72 4.39
CA ILE A 107 8.11 -13.29 3.83
C ILE A 107 7.80 -14.11 2.58
N ASN A 108 6.77 -14.95 2.64
CA ASN A 108 6.35 -15.76 1.50
C ASN A 108 5.77 -14.88 0.39
N TRP A 109 4.78 -14.04 0.72
CA TRP A 109 4.06 -13.22 -0.25
C TRP A 109 4.94 -12.18 -0.96
N LEU A 110 5.89 -11.56 -0.25
CA LEU A 110 6.82 -10.57 -0.79
C LEU A 110 8.14 -11.20 -1.27
N GLU A 111 8.27 -12.53 -1.22
CA GLU A 111 9.50 -13.27 -1.59
C GLU A 111 10.76 -12.72 -0.90
N ARG A 112 10.67 -12.41 0.39
CA ARG A 112 11.76 -11.78 1.18
C ARG A 112 12.65 -12.80 1.85
N ASP A 113 13.89 -12.39 2.16
CA ASP A 113 14.81 -13.18 2.97
C ASP A 113 14.35 -13.21 4.44
N PRO A 114 14.05 -14.38 5.02
CA PRO A 114 13.59 -14.49 6.40
C PRO A 114 14.61 -14.02 7.44
N ASP A 115 15.91 -14.01 7.12
CA ASP A 115 16.97 -13.69 8.07
C ASP A 115 17.27 -12.19 8.15
N GLY A 116 17.16 -11.47 7.03
CA GLY A 116 17.52 -10.05 6.95
C GLY A 116 16.34 -9.05 6.96
N TRP A 117 15.14 -9.47 6.57
CA TRP A 117 14.06 -8.53 6.24
C TRP A 117 13.15 -8.17 7.43
N ALA A 118 12.84 -6.88 7.60
CA ALA A 118 11.87 -6.38 8.58
C ALA A 118 12.03 -6.98 10.00
N THR A 119 13.25 -6.96 10.53
CA THR A 119 13.61 -7.60 11.81
C THR A 119 13.50 -6.68 13.03
N LEU A 120 13.28 -5.38 12.81
CA LEU A 120 13.22 -4.41 13.90
C LEU A 120 11.82 -4.38 14.53
N PRO A 121 11.70 -4.47 15.87
CA PRO A 121 10.42 -4.30 16.53
C PRO A 121 9.82 -2.92 16.27
N TYR A 122 8.51 -2.89 16.03
CA TYR A 122 7.73 -1.66 15.91
C TYR A 122 6.52 -1.71 16.83
N VAL A 123 6.34 -0.67 17.63
CA VAL A 123 5.16 -0.54 18.51
C VAL A 123 4.25 0.52 17.91
N HIS A 124 3.16 0.07 17.30
CA HIS A 124 2.06 0.94 16.91
C HIS A 124 1.06 1.04 18.07
N PRO A 125 0.41 2.19 18.33
CA PRO A 125 -0.54 2.25 19.44
C PRO A 125 -1.81 1.39 19.25
N ASP A 126 -2.05 0.85 18.05
CA ASP A 126 -3.14 -0.12 17.83
C ASP A 126 -2.68 -1.58 17.99
N GLY A 127 -1.37 -1.85 18.12
CA GLY A 127 -0.86 -3.21 18.34
C GLY A 127 0.64 -3.40 18.04
N PRO A 128 1.20 -4.57 18.41
CA PRO A 128 2.60 -4.90 18.18
C PRO A 128 2.88 -5.15 16.69
N GLY A 129 4.14 -4.93 16.31
CA GLY A 129 4.56 -4.98 14.92
C GLY A 129 6.06 -5.08 14.73
N PHE A 130 6.49 -4.97 13.48
CA PHE A 130 7.87 -5.04 13.03
C PHE A 130 8.05 -4.22 11.76
N GLY A 131 9.29 -4.03 11.32
CA GLY A 131 9.59 -3.29 10.10
C GLY A 131 11.07 -2.99 9.96
N ASP A 132 11.36 -2.04 9.09
CA ASP A 132 12.67 -1.45 8.81
C ASP A 132 12.51 0.05 8.50
N ASP A 133 13.32 0.59 7.59
CA ASP A 133 13.37 2.02 7.29
C ASP A 133 12.32 2.45 6.26
N ASP A 134 11.93 1.56 5.35
CA ASP A 134 11.02 1.80 4.22
C ASP A 134 9.68 1.06 4.34
N GLU A 135 9.53 0.13 5.29
CA GLU A 135 8.24 -0.49 5.59
C GLU A 135 7.98 -0.81 7.06
N LEU A 136 6.70 -0.70 7.45
CA LEU A 136 6.21 -0.91 8.80
C LEU A 136 4.96 -1.77 8.79
N PHE A 137 4.89 -2.69 9.74
CA PHE A 137 3.82 -3.66 9.90
C PHE A 137 3.32 -3.70 11.33
N TRP A 138 2.03 -3.94 11.54
CA TRP A 138 1.50 -4.26 12.85
C TRP A 138 0.25 -5.13 12.77
N LEU A 139 0.07 -5.97 13.79
CA LEU A 139 -1.16 -6.71 14.02
C LEU A 139 -2.09 -5.85 14.89
N VAL A 140 -3.25 -5.50 14.38
CA VAL A 140 -4.24 -4.66 15.08
C VAL A 140 -5.03 -5.48 16.11
N GLU A 141 -5.41 -6.68 15.70
CA GLU A 141 -6.07 -7.73 16.47
C GLU A 141 -5.93 -9.05 15.68
N PRO A 142 -6.16 -10.22 16.31
CA PRO A 142 -6.17 -11.48 15.57
C PRO A 142 -7.08 -11.38 14.36
N GLY A 143 -6.54 -11.69 13.18
CA GLY A 143 -7.27 -11.59 11.93
C GLY A 143 -7.03 -10.34 11.08
N VAL A 144 -6.43 -9.28 11.64
CA VAL A 144 -6.30 -7.97 10.96
C VAL A 144 -4.91 -7.39 11.14
N ALA A 145 -4.19 -7.22 10.03
CA ALA A 145 -2.86 -6.63 9.99
C ALA A 145 -2.80 -5.45 9.02
N VAL A 146 -1.85 -4.55 9.23
CA VAL A 146 -1.60 -3.40 8.37
C VAL A 146 -0.14 -3.37 7.94
N ARG A 147 0.08 -3.00 6.69
CA ARG A 147 1.39 -2.65 6.12
C ARG A 147 1.36 -1.20 5.65
N VAL A 148 2.43 -0.46 5.93
CA VAL A 148 2.70 0.85 5.34
C VAL A 148 4.12 0.83 4.79
N SER A 149 4.27 1.08 3.49
CA SER A 149 5.59 1.12 2.83
C SER A 149 5.74 2.39 1.99
N GLY A 150 6.94 2.95 1.98
CA GLY A 150 7.27 4.17 1.24
C GLY A 150 8.47 3.98 0.31
N ASN A 151 8.49 4.73 -0.78
CA ASN A 151 9.69 4.84 -1.60
C ASN A 151 10.66 5.82 -0.93
N PRO A 152 11.91 5.42 -0.64
CA PRO A 152 12.87 6.27 0.06
C PRO A 152 13.31 7.52 -0.72
N GLU A 153 13.05 7.59 -2.03
CA GLU A 153 13.26 8.81 -2.83
C GLU A 153 12.19 9.88 -2.57
N SER A 154 11.02 9.48 -2.06
CA SER A 154 9.83 10.34 -1.92
C SER A 154 9.39 10.51 -0.46
N VAL A 155 9.65 9.51 0.39
CA VAL A 155 9.18 9.43 1.76
C VAL A 155 10.33 8.98 2.66
N ASP A 156 10.77 9.85 3.57
CA ASP A 156 11.80 9.46 4.52
C ASP A 156 11.24 8.59 5.66
N THR A 157 12.11 7.92 6.42
CA THR A 157 11.70 7.02 7.52
C THR A 157 10.89 7.74 8.61
N ARG A 158 11.16 9.02 8.89
CA ARG A 158 10.41 9.79 9.89
C ARG A 158 9.00 10.08 9.39
N GLU A 159 8.87 10.41 8.12
CA GLU A 159 7.59 10.61 7.44
C GLU A 159 6.81 9.30 7.39
N LEU A 160 7.43 8.20 6.98
CA LEU A 160 6.79 6.88 6.96
C LEU A 160 6.25 6.50 8.34
N ARG A 161 7.03 6.68 9.40
CA ARG A 161 6.59 6.44 10.79
C ARG A 161 5.45 7.35 11.21
N ARG A 162 5.41 8.60 10.72
CA ARG A 162 4.31 9.53 10.96
C ARG A 162 3.04 9.09 10.23
N THR A 163 3.15 8.66 8.98
CA THR A 163 2.05 8.07 8.20
C THR A 163 1.50 6.85 8.92
N ALA A 164 2.34 5.88 9.26
CA ALA A 164 1.93 4.67 9.96
C ALA A 164 1.19 4.98 11.26
N ARG A 165 1.73 5.88 12.10
CA ARG A 165 1.06 6.33 13.34
C ARG A 165 -0.29 7.02 13.12
N SER A 166 -0.55 7.52 11.93
CA SER A 166 -1.81 8.17 11.58
C SER A 166 -2.87 7.20 11.06
N VAL A 167 -2.48 5.97 10.72
CA VAL A 167 -3.38 4.90 10.29
C VAL A 167 -4.03 4.29 11.52
N ARG A 168 -5.32 4.52 11.72
CA ARG A 168 -6.04 4.14 12.94
C ARG A 168 -7.34 3.44 12.65
N VAL A 169 -7.62 2.38 13.40
CA VAL A 169 -8.99 1.87 13.51
C VAL A 169 -9.81 2.86 14.33
N GLU A 170 -10.98 3.27 13.85
CA GLU A 170 -11.87 4.08 14.67
C GLU A 170 -12.70 3.21 15.61
N GLN A 171 -12.76 3.63 16.86
CA GLN A 171 -13.31 2.91 18.01
C GLN A 171 -14.78 2.46 17.84
N ALA A 172 -15.54 3.08 16.93
CA ALA A 172 -16.93 2.72 16.66
C ALA A 172 -17.10 1.28 16.14
N VAL A 173 -16.09 0.73 15.44
CA VAL A 173 -16.11 -0.66 14.94
C VAL A 173 -15.79 -1.66 16.07
N ARG A 174 -14.85 -1.32 16.98
CA ARG A 174 -14.52 -2.17 18.15
C ARG A 174 -15.68 -2.34 19.12
N ALA A 175 -16.51 -1.31 19.28
CA ALA A 175 -17.68 -1.35 20.17
C ALA A 175 -18.83 -2.25 19.66
N LEU A 176 -18.84 -2.60 18.37
CA LEU A 176 -19.88 -3.45 17.76
C LEU A 176 -19.50 -4.93 17.72
N SER A 177 -18.20 -5.26 17.65
CA SER A 177 -17.71 -6.65 17.66
C SER A 177 -17.53 -7.24 19.06
N GLY A 178 -17.72 -6.44 20.12
CA GLY A 178 -17.67 -6.87 21.52
C GLY A 178 -19.01 -7.31 22.12
N ARG A 179 -19.99 -7.68 21.28
CA ARG A 179 -21.30 -8.21 21.71
C ARG A 179 -21.53 -9.63 21.21
#